data_AF-A0A948SXK9-F1
#
_entry.id   AF-A0A948SXK9-F1
#
_cell.length_a   1.000
_cell.length_b   1.000
_cell.length_c   1.000
_cell.angle_alpha   90.00
_cell.angle_beta   90.00
_cell.angle_gamma   90.00
#
_symmetry.space_group_name_H-M   'P 1'
#
loop_
_entity.id
_entity.type
_entity.pdbx_description
1 polymer ?
#
loop_
_entity_poly.entity_id
_entity_poly.type
_entity_poly.pdbx_seq_one_letter_code
_entity_poly.pdbx_strand_id
1 'polypeptide(L)'
;MESAQCRKGTERGGYTMNSGMALGYKARVFSAALMLLTAGLNPVFPDSKIRVKSLEKDGSLRSEAGERMRLAGIELPEESIALLSVLLGGKDIEVTPDTKLSAGGNPETNPVYLSVSMAEIDVPFAQAVPARERKIMINELLLALGAARLQRDADFDFKESFAQRESEAREKGLGIWSYESEPLGQIKPDAP
;
A
#
# COMPACT_ATOMS: atom_id res chain seq x y z
N MET A 1 -48.81 73.99 10.35
CA MET A 1 -49.83 74.43 9.39
C MET A 1 -49.22 74.24 8.02
N GLU A 2 -49.63 73.18 7.32
CA GLU A 2 -50.52 73.29 6.13
C GLU A 2 -49.76 73.92 4.94
N SER A 3 -49.73 73.41 3.71
CA SER A 3 -50.40 72.33 2.99
C SER A 3 -49.73 72.26 1.60
N ALA A 4 -49.93 71.15 0.91
CA ALA A 4 -50.02 71.03 -0.56
C ALA A 4 -48.71 71.10 -1.39
N GLN A 5 -48.38 70.27 -2.40
CA GLN A 5 -49.00 69.19 -3.21
C GLN A 5 -48.83 69.55 -4.70
N CYS A 6 -48.17 68.64 -5.45
CA CYS A 6 -48.29 68.40 -6.91
C CYS A 6 -47.87 69.53 -7.88
N ARG A 7 -47.45 69.32 -9.14
CA ARG A 7 -47.34 68.19 -10.09
C ARG A 7 -46.61 68.74 -11.35
N LYS A 8 -45.96 67.86 -12.13
CA LYS A 8 -46.00 67.76 -13.61
C LYS A 8 -45.05 66.62 -14.00
N GLY A 9 -45.54 65.48 -14.52
CA GLY A 9 -45.91 65.27 -15.94
C GLY A 9 -44.61 64.90 -16.68
N THR A 10 -44.48 63.79 -17.43
CA THR A 10 -45.31 63.40 -18.58
C THR A 10 -44.83 62.01 -19.11
N GLU A 11 -45.79 61.16 -19.51
CA GLU A 11 -45.77 60.08 -20.55
C GLU A 11 -44.62 59.04 -20.58
N ARG A 12 -44.86 57.76 -20.23
CA ARG A 12 -45.43 56.66 -21.06
C ARG A 12 -44.91 56.56 -22.50
N GLY A 13 -43.99 55.64 -22.72
CA GLY A 13 -43.75 54.96 -24.01
C GLY A 13 -42.64 53.92 -23.90
N GLY A 14 -42.98 52.64 -24.15
CA GLY A 14 -42.16 51.46 -24.53
C GLY A 14 -40.81 51.22 -23.82
N TYR A 15 -40.41 50.03 -23.38
CA TYR A 15 -40.49 48.71 -23.99
C TYR A 15 -40.38 47.64 -22.88
N THR A 16 -40.89 46.45 -23.16
CA THR A 16 -40.91 45.26 -22.29
C THR A 16 -39.55 44.92 -21.68
N MET A 17 -39.45 44.89 -20.35
CA MET A 17 -38.34 44.24 -19.65
C MET A 17 -38.73 42.82 -19.25
N ASN A 18 -37.97 41.87 -19.77
CA ASN A 18 -37.90 40.48 -19.33
C ASN A 18 -37.71 40.41 -17.80
N SER A 19 -38.59 39.68 -17.13
CA SER A 19 -38.36 39.19 -15.77
C SER A 19 -37.28 38.10 -15.78
N GLY A 20 -36.03 38.53 -15.65
CA GLY A 20 -34.89 37.68 -15.31
C GLY A 20 -34.69 37.65 -13.81
N MET A 21 -34.84 36.46 -13.22
CA MET A 21 -34.80 36.17 -11.80
C MET A 21 -33.53 36.67 -11.08
N ALA A 22 -33.75 36.95 -9.80
CA ALA A 22 -32.78 37.35 -8.80
C ALA A 22 -31.52 36.44 -8.75
N LEU A 23 -30.37 37.09 -8.59
CA LEU A 23 -29.10 36.47 -8.24
C LEU A 23 -29.20 35.77 -6.89
N GLY A 24 -29.33 34.45 -6.92
CA GLY A 24 -29.12 33.56 -5.79
C GLY A 24 -27.63 33.27 -5.59
N TYR A 25 -27.20 33.44 -4.34
CA TYR A 25 -25.98 32.94 -3.71
C TYR A 25 -25.34 31.73 -4.42
N LYS A 26 -24.15 31.93 -5.02
CA LYS A 26 -23.26 30.83 -5.41
C LYS A 26 -22.49 30.35 -4.19
N ALA A 27 -23.12 29.48 -3.40
CA ALA A 27 -22.42 28.59 -2.48
C ALA A 27 -21.59 27.60 -3.31
N ARG A 28 -20.27 27.60 -3.11
CA ARG A 28 -19.38 26.52 -3.57
C ARG A 28 -19.70 25.29 -2.74
N VAL A 29 -20.67 24.50 -3.20
CA VAL A 29 -20.97 23.20 -2.62
C VAL A 29 -19.90 22.22 -3.09
N PHE A 30 -19.14 21.71 -2.12
CA PHE A 30 -18.30 20.55 -2.25
C PHE A 30 -19.14 19.38 -2.80
N SER A 31 -18.97 19.04 -4.08
CA SER A 31 -19.42 17.75 -4.61
C SER A 31 -18.42 16.68 -4.18
N ALA A 32 -18.58 16.19 -2.95
CA ALA A 32 -17.95 14.98 -2.45
C ALA A 32 -19.05 14.06 -1.92
N ALA A 33 -20.02 13.72 -2.76
CA ALA A 33 -21.10 12.79 -2.43
C ALA A 33 -21.79 12.25 -3.68
N LEU A 34 -21.04 11.57 -4.56
CA LEU A 34 -21.65 10.63 -5.51
C LEU A 34 -20.60 9.69 -6.09
N MET A 35 -20.29 8.60 -5.39
CA MET A 35 -19.60 7.40 -5.92
C MET A 35 -19.53 6.34 -4.80
N LEU A 36 -20.68 5.90 -4.26
CA LEU A 36 -20.72 4.73 -3.38
C LEU A 36 -22.02 3.95 -3.61
N LEU A 37 -22.11 3.34 -4.80
CA LEU A 37 -23.11 2.31 -5.07
C LEU A 37 -22.69 1.44 -6.27
N THR A 38 -21.52 0.81 -6.17
CA THR A 38 -21.23 -0.45 -6.87
C THR A 38 -20.40 -1.32 -5.95
N ALA A 39 -21.02 -2.38 -5.45
CA ALA A 39 -20.32 -3.53 -4.92
C ALA A 39 -19.32 -4.04 -5.96
N GLY A 40 -18.05 -4.02 -5.60
CA GLY A 40 -16.92 -4.25 -6.50
C GLY A 40 -15.72 -3.45 -6.04
N LEU A 41 -15.39 -3.53 -4.74
CA LEU A 41 -14.21 -2.90 -4.16
C LEU A 41 -12.97 -3.66 -4.64
N ASN A 42 -12.56 -3.42 -5.88
CA ASN A 42 -11.15 -3.53 -6.21
C ASN A 42 -10.49 -2.31 -5.58
N PRO A 43 -9.62 -2.45 -4.58
CA PRO A 43 -8.80 -1.33 -4.14
C PRO A 43 -7.90 -0.94 -5.31
N VAL A 44 -8.27 0.14 -5.98
CA VAL A 44 -7.37 0.82 -6.91
C VAL A 44 -6.35 1.51 -6.00
N PHE A 45 -5.16 0.95 -5.90
CA PHE A 45 -3.99 1.62 -5.34
C PHE A 45 -3.28 2.34 -6.51
N PRO A 46 -3.58 3.63 -6.80
CA PRO A 46 -2.92 4.32 -7.89
C PRO A 46 -1.51 4.75 -7.44
N ASP A 47 -0.47 3.94 -7.67
CA ASP A 47 0.96 4.31 -7.49
C ASP A 47 1.26 5.15 -6.22
N SER A 48 0.47 4.92 -5.18
CA SER A 48 0.38 5.82 -4.05
C SER A 48 1.27 5.28 -2.97
N LYS A 49 2.34 6.00 -2.67
CA LYS A 49 3.17 5.75 -1.49
C LYS A 49 2.30 5.80 -0.24
N ILE A 50 2.28 4.72 0.52
CA ILE A 50 1.56 4.64 1.79
C ILE A 50 2.53 4.57 2.96
N ARG A 51 2.03 4.89 4.16
CA ARG A 51 2.69 4.59 5.42
C ARG A 51 1.94 3.52 6.17
N VAL A 52 2.69 2.62 6.77
CA VAL A 52 2.16 1.57 7.65
C VAL A 52 2.01 2.14 9.05
N LYS A 53 0.79 2.10 9.57
CA LYS A 53 0.46 2.56 10.92
C LYS A 53 0.77 1.50 11.97
N SER A 54 0.42 0.26 11.69
CA SER A 54 0.61 -0.86 12.62
C SER A 54 0.75 -2.19 11.90
N LEU A 55 1.46 -3.11 12.53
CA LEU A 55 1.62 -4.50 12.12
C LEU A 55 0.91 -5.39 13.15
N GLU A 56 0.08 -6.30 12.67
CA GLU A 56 -0.70 -7.23 13.49
C GLU A 56 0.07 -8.55 13.68
N LYS A 57 -0.33 -9.34 14.68
CA LYS A 57 0.36 -10.60 15.05
C LYS A 57 0.27 -11.69 13.98
N ASP A 58 -0.70 -11.59 13.08
CA ASP A 58 -0.88 -12.51 11.95
C ASP A 58 -0.01 -12.12 10.73
N GLY A 59 0.85 -11.11 10.87
CA GLY A 59 1.64 -10.56 9.78
C GLY A 59 0.85 -9.65 8.83
N SER A 60 -0.41 -9.32 9.15
CA SER A 60 -1.18 -8.34 8.39
C SER A 60 -0.81 -6.90 8.78
N LEU A 61 -0.95 -6.01 7.82
CA LEU A 61 -0.52 -4.62 7.90
C LEU A 61 -1.74 -3.70 7.85
N ARG A 62 -1.71 -2.64 8.64
CA ARG A 62 -2.72 -1.59 8.59
C ARG A 62 -2.10 -0.30 8.05
N SER A 63 -2.63 0.19 6.93
CA SER A 63 -2.25 1.49 6.39
C SER A 63 -2.76 2.63 7.27
N GLU A 64 -2.19 3.82 7.14
CA GLU A 64 -2.75 5.03 7.78
C GLU A 64 -4.19 5.32 7.33
N ALA A 65 -4.57 4.93 6.11
CA ALA A 65 -5.93 5.02 5.60
C ALA A 65 -6.91 4.01 6.25
N GLY A 66 -6.40 3.07 7.07
CA GLY A 66 -7.20 2.09 7.81
C GLY A 66 -7.39 0.75 7.10
N GLU A 67 -6.87 0.61 5.88
CA GLU A 67 -6.96 -0.61 5.08
C GLU A 67 -6.06 -1.70 5.65
N ARG A 68 -6.57 -2.94 5.64
CA ARG A 68 -5.83 -4.12 6.06
C ARG A 68 -5.25 -4.84 4.83
N MET A 69 -3.96 -5.11 4.85
CA MET A 69 -3.23 -5.74 3.76
C MET A 69 -2.42 -6.93 4.28
N ARG A 70 -2.09 -7.86 3.39
CA ARG A 70 -1.21 -8.99 3.69
C ARG A 70 -0.20 -9.18 2.58
N LEU A 71 1.00 -9.63 2.92
CA LEU A 71 2.03 -9.92 1.92
C LEU A 71 1.57 -11.10 1.04
N ALA A 72 1.47 -10.86 -0.27
CA ALA A 72 1.08 -11.86 -1.24
C ALA A 72 2.17 -12.95 -1.41
N GLY A 73 1.73 -14.19 -1.59
CA GLY A 73 2.57 -15.33 -1.98
C GLY A 73 3.53 -15.87 -0.92
N ILE A 74 3.52 -15.32 0.31
CA ILE A 74 4.42 -15.73 1.38
C ILE A 74 3.71 -15.96 2.71
N GLU A 75 4.25 -16.88 3.50
CA GLU A 75 3.91 -17.08 4.90
C GLU A 75 5.01 -16.48 5.77
N LEU A 76 4.59 -15.61 6.69
CA LEU A 76 5.49 -14.93 7.61
C LEU A 76 5.37 -15.59 8.99
N PRO A 77 6.43 -16.27 9.48
CA PRO A 77 6.52 -16.74 10.86
C PRO A 77 6.43 -15.57 11.85
N GLU A 78 5.96 -15.84 13.07
CA GLU A 78 5.79 -14.81 14.11
C GLU A 78 7.12 -14.12 14.46
N GLU A 79 8.23 -14.86 14.43
CA GLU A 79 9.58 -14.36 14.73
C GLU A 79 10.04 -13.31 13.70
N SER A 80 9.54 -13.40 12.47
CA SER A 80 9.93 -12.55 11.35
C SER A 80 9.11 -11.25 11.27
N ILE A 81 8.05 -11.12 12.06
CA ILE A 81 7.21 -9.91 12.14
C ILE A 81 8.03 -8.70 12.60
N ALA A 82 8.96 -8.91 13.54
CA ALA A 82 9.85 -7.84 14.00
C ALA A 82 10.73 -7.31 12.87
N LEU A 83 11.29 -8.19 12.03
CA LEU A 83 12.08 -7.79 10.86
C LEU A 83 11.23 -6.99 9.86
N LEU A 84 10.01 -7.44 9.59
CA LEU A 84 9.09 -6.71 8.73
C LEU A 84 8.82 -5.30 9.27
N SER A 85 8.63 -5.14 10.58
CA SER A 85 8.41 -3.81 11.18
C SER A 85 9.61 -2.88 11.00
N VAL A 86 10.85 -3.40 11.08
CA VAL A 86 12.08 -2.63 10.82
C VAL A 86 12.21 -2.24 9.34
N LEU A 87 11.86 -3.15 8.42
CA LEU A 87 11.94 -2.86 6.99
C LEU A 87 10.97 -1.76 6.55
N LEU A 88 9.79 -1.71 7.17
CA LEU A 88 8.71 -0.76 6.87
C LEU A 88 8.79 0.54 7.70
N GLY A 89 9.43 0.50 8.87
CA GLY A 89 9.38 1.56 9.87
C GLY A 89 9.77 2.94 9.33
N GLY A 90 8.81 3.88 9.35
CA GLY A 90 9.04 5.28 8.98
C GLY A 90 9.28 5.53 7.49
N LYS A 91 9.10 4.52 6.62
CA LYS A 91 9.31 4.65 5.18
C LYS A 91 8.01 4.81 4.43
N ASP A 92 8.10 5.51 3.31
CA ASP A 92 7.05 5.55 2.30
C ASP A 92 7.16 4.28 1.45
N ILE A 93 6.08 3.50 1.41
CA ILE A 93 6.03 2.16 0.81
C ILE A 93 5.11 2.21 -0.40
N GLU A 94 5.59 1.68 -1.52
CA GLU A 94 4.77 1.48 -2.70
C GLU A 94 4.06 0.13 -2.62
N VAL A 95 2.77 0.11 -2.91
CA VAL A 95 1.91 -1.09 -2.81
C VAL A 95 1.44 -1.47 -4.20
N THR A 96 1.72 -2.71 -4.58
CA THR A 96 1.21 -3.30 -5.81
C THR A 96 0.26 -4.44 -5.43
N PRO A 97 -1.05 -4.37 -5.72
CA PRO A 97 -1.96 -5.47 -5.45
C PRO A 97 -1.61 -6.67 -6.32
N ASP A 98 -1.74 -7.88 -5.76
CA ASP A 98 -1.61 -9.10 -6.56
C ASP A 98 -2.90 -9.34 -7.35
N THR A 99 -2.77 -9.60 -8.65
CA THR A 99 -3.94 -9.68 -9.54
C THR A 99 -4.67 -11.02 -9.46
N LYS A 100 -3.98 -12.10 -9.08
CA LYS A 100 -4.52 -13.46 -9.09
C LYS A 100 -5.21 -13.83 -7.77
N LEU A 101 -4.59 -13.54 -6.64
CA LEU A 101 -5.11 -13.79 -5.29
C LEU A 101 -6.25 -12.84 -4.95
N SER A 102 -6.22 -11.61 -5.45
CA SER A 102 -7.33 -10.66 -5.24
C SER A 102 -8.62 -11.11 -5.94
N ALA A 103 -8.54 -11.94 -6.97
CA ALA A 103 -9.70 -12.44 -7.71
C ALA A 103 -10.48 -13.57 -6.99
N GLY A 104 -9.89 -14.21 -5.97
CA GLY A 104 -10.51 -15.35 -5.27
C GLY A 104 -10.42 -15.30 -3.74
N GLY A 105 -9.84 -14.24 -3.16
CA GLY A 105 -9.54 -14.13 -1.73
C GLY A 105 -10.65 -13.55 -0.85
N ASN A 106 -10.46 -13.65 0.46
CA ASN A 106 -11.30 -12.96 1.45
C ASN A 106 -11.15 -11.43 1.26
N PRO A 107 -12.24 -10.68 0.99
CA PRO A 107 -12.19 -9.23 0.74
C PRO A 107 -11.69 -8.41 1.94
N GLU A 108 -11.56 -9.00 3.13
CA GLU A 108 -11.10 -8.31 4.34
C GLU A 108 -9.57 -8.17 4.44
N THR A 109 -8.80 -8.87 3.60
CA THR A 109 -7.33 -8.79 3.58
C THR A 109 -6.81 -8.76 2.15
N ASN A 110 -6.38 -7.59 1.70
CA ASN A 110 -5.86 -7.41 0.35
C ASN A 110 -4.45 -7.99 0.21
N PRO A 111 -4.22 -8.98 -0.67
CA PRO A 111 -2.89 -9.50 -0.94
C PRO A 111 -2.09 -8.49 -1.77
N VAL A 112 -0.93 -8.07 -1.25
CA VAL A 112 -0.11 -7.03 -1.85
C VAL A 112 1.38 -7.37 -1.86
N TYR A 113 2.08 -6.74 -2.79
CA TYR A 113 3.51 -6.62 -2.84
C TYR A 113 3.93 -5.25 -2.33
N LEU A 114 4.90 -5.22 -1.42
CA LEU A 114 5.43 -3.97 -0.87
C LEU A 114 6.80 -3.69 -1.43
N SER A 115 7.02 -2.46 -1.87
CA SER A 115 8.32 -2.00 -2.33
C SER A 115 8.77 -0.76 -1.58
N VAL A 116 10.05 -0.73 -1.21
CA VAL A 116 10.69 0.45 -0.60
C VAL A 116 11.84 0.92 -1.49
N SER A 117 11.92 2.22 -1.71
CA SER A 117 13.09 2.84 -2.33
C SER A 117 14.17 3.03 -1.26
N MET A 118 15.37 2.55 -1.54
CA MET A 118 16.54 2.71 -0.67
C MET A 118 17.65 3.40 -1.46
N ALA A 119 18.28 4.39 -0.85
CA ALA A 119 19.46 5.03 -1.41
C ALA A 119 20.66 4.10 -1.22
N GLU A 120 21.25 3.65 -2.32
CA GLU A 120 22.50 2.91 -2.33
C GLU A 120 23.64 3.94 -2.29
N ILE A 121 24.39 3.92 -1.19
CA ILE A 121 25.61 4.73 -1.05
C ILE A 121 26.77 3.79 -1.37
N ASP A 122 27.33 3.95 -2.57
CA ASP A 122 28.59 3.30 -2.92
C ASP A 122 29.71 3.88 -2.05
N VAL A 123 30.23 3.09 -1.11
CA VAL A 123 31.46 3.38 -0.38
C VAL A 123 32.61 2.69 -1.11
N PRO A 124 33.63 3.44 -1.56
CA PRO A 124 34.57 4.00 -0.61
C PRO A 124 34.68 5.53 -0.71
N PHE A 125 34.89 6.16 0.45
CA PHE A 125 35.16 7.58 0.65
C PHE A 125 36.14 8.16 -0.39
N ALA A 126 35.64 8.78 -1.46
CA ALA A 126 36.46 9.66 -2.30
C ALA A 126 35.68 10.60 -3.22
N GLN A 127 34.45 10.31 -3.64
CA GLN A 127 33.75 11.17 -4.60
C GLN A 127 32.27 11.26 -4.26
N ALA A 128 31.67 12.43 -4.49
CA ALA A 128 30.23 12.64 -4.42
C ALA A 128 29.56 11.85 -5.56
N VAL A 129 29.44 10.54 -5.39
CA VAL A 129 28.67 9.67 -6.28
C VAL A 129 27.19 9.94 -5.96
N PRO A 130 26.36 10.28 -6.95
CA PRO A 130 24.93 10.44 -6.72
C PRO A 130 24.37 9.12 -6.21
N ALA A 131 23.75 9.15 -5.04
CA ALA A 131 23.13 7.97 -4.44
C ALA A 131 22.16 7.36 -5.45
N ARG A 132 22.36 6.08 -5.78
CA ARG A 132 21.46 5.38 -6.71
C ARG A 132 20.25 4.93 -5.91
N GLU A 133 19.06 5.41 -6.26
CA GLU A 133 17.84 4.89 -5.67
C GLU A 133 17.57 3.50 -6.25
N ARG A 134 17.50 2.50 -5.38
CA ARG A 134 17.12 1.14 -5.72
C ARG A 134 15.79 0.79 -5.06
N LYS A 135 14.83 0.35 -5.88
CA LYS A 135 13.56 -0.21 -5.40
C LYS A 135 13.75 -1.66 -5.00
N ILE A 136 13.37 -2.01 -3.78
CA ILE A 136 13.47 -3.36 -3.23
C ILE A 136 12.08 -3.85 -2.86
N MET A 137 11.68 -5.00 -3.41
CA MET A 137 10.46 -5.67 -3.03
C MET A 137 10.67 -6.44 -1.72
N ILE A 138 9.88 -6.10 -0.71
CA ILE A 138 10.01 -6.65 0.64
C ILE A 138 9.67 -8.14 0.65
N ASN A 139 8.67 -8.58 -0.13
CA ASN A 139 8.31 -9.99 -0.22
C ASN A 139 9.51 -10.85 -0.68
N GLU A 140 10.22 -10.42 -1.72
CA GLU A 140 11.44 -11.11 -2.19
C GLU A 140 12.57 -11.04 -1.16
N LEU A 141 12.77 -9.89 -0.53
CA LEU A 141 13.82 -9.71 0.46
C LEU A 141 13.62 -10.65 1.66
N LEU A 142 12.39 -10.80 2.14
CA LEU A 142 12.06 -11.71 3.25
C LEU A 142 12.36 -13.17 2.89
N LEU A 143 12.04 -13.60 1.67
CA LEU A 143 12.39 -14.94 1.19
C LEU A 143 13.90 -15.12 1.07
N ALA A 144 14.60 -14.13 0.51
CA ALA A 144 16.06 -14.18 0.33
C ALA A 144 16.82 -14.23 1.66
N LEU A 145 16.28 -13.61 2.72
CA LEU A 145 16.83 -13.67 4.08
C LEU A 145 16.44 -14.97 4.83
N GLY A 146 15.59 -15.82 4.26
CA GLY A 146 15.03 -16.97 4.97
C GLY A 146 14.10 -16.57 6.12
N ALA A 147 13.51 -15.38 6.06
CA ALA A 147 12.57 -14.89 7.07
C ALA A 147 11.11 -15.21 6.73
N ALA A 148 10.82 -15.70 5.53
CA ALA A 148 9.48 -16.12 5.10
C ALA A 148 9.54 -17.43 4.32
N ARG A 149 8.39 -18.10 4.20
CA ARG A 149 8.19 -19.29 3.35
C ARG A 149 7.30 -18.96 2.18
N LEU A 150 7.47 -19.68 1.08
CA LEU A 150 6.61 -19.60 -0.09
C LEU A 150 5.27 -20.28 0.16
N GLN A 151 4.16 -19.61 -0.17
CA GLN A 151 2.85 -20.27 -0.25
C GLN A 151 2.79 -21.15 -1.50
N ARG A 152 3.01 -22.45 -1.36
CA ARG A 152 3.12 -23.35 -2.54
C ARG A 152 1.78 -23.61 -3.23
N ASP A 153 0.70 -23.66 -2.46
CA ASP A 153 -0.65 -24.00 -2.95
C ASP A 153 -1.38 -22.82 -3.59
N ALA A 154 -0.86 -21.59 -3.43
CA ALA A 154 -1.44 -20.37 -3.95
C ALA A 154 -0.92 -20.04 -5.36
N ASP A 155 -1.76 -19.43 -6.22
CA ASP A 155 -1.34 -18.86 -7.51
C ASP A 155 -1.30 -17.32 -7.40
N PHE A 156 -0.15 -16.74 -7.74
CA PHE A 156 0.17 -15.31 -7.60
C PHE A 156 1.20 -14.88 -8.65
N ASP A 157 1.40 -13.59 -8.81
CA ASP A 157 2.09 -13.03 -9.99
C ASP A 157 3.60 -13.35 -10.02
N PHE A 158 4.30 -13.31 -8.89
CA PHE A 158 5.76 -13.51 -8.80
C PHE A 158 6.22 -14.90 -8.33
N LYS A 159 5.42 -15.94 -8.57
CA LYS A 159 5.65 -17.30 -8.01
C LYS A 159 7.03 -17.90 -8.34
N GLU A 160 7.48 -17.75 -9.58
CA GLU A 160 8.79 -18.29 -10.01
C GLU A 160 9.96 -17.57 -9.35
N SER A 161 9.95 -16.23 -9.33
CA SER A 161 10.99 -15.42 -8.66
C SER A 161 11.07 -15.78 -7.17
N PHE A 162 9.91 -15.89 -6.51
CA PHE A 162 9.87 -16.21 -5.08
C PHE A 162 10.38 -17.62 -4.79
N ALA A 163 10.06 -18.60 -5.64
CA ALA A 163 10.57 -19.96 -5.51
C ALA A 163 12.10 -20.01 -5.65
N GLN A 164 12.67 -19.23 -6.58
CA GLN A 164 14.11 -19.12 -6.72
C GLN A 164 14.76 -18.52 -5.46
N ARG A 165 14.21 -17.41 -4.93
CA ARG A 165 14.71 -16.77 -3.71
C ARG A 165 14.66 -17.68 -2.49
N GLU A 166 13.55 -18.41 -2.31
CA GLU A 166 13.42 -19.39 -1.23
C GLU A 166 14.47 -20.50 -1.36
N SER A 167 14.67 -21.04 -2.56
CA SER A 167 15.67 -22.08 -2.81
C SER A 167 17.09 -21.62 -2.47
N GLU A 168 17.48 -20.42 -2.93
CA GLU A 168 18.79 -19.83 -2.64
C GLU A 168 19.01 -19.63 -1.13
N ALA A 169 17.98 -19.17 -0.40
CA ALA A 169 18.05 -18.98 1.04
C ALA A 169 18.15 -20.32 1.78
N ARG A 170 17.44 -21.34 1.30
CA ARG A 170 17.45 -22.69 1.85
C ARG A 170 18.79 -23.38 1.66
N GLU A 171 19.38 -23.30 0.46
CA GLU A 171 20.70 -23.85 0.15
C GLU A 171 21.80 -23.23 1.02
N LYS A 172 21.68 -21.94 1.34
CA LYS A 172 22.60 -21.21 2.21
C LYS A 172 22.32 -21.41 3.70
N GLY A 173 21.26 -22.13 4.06
CA GLY A 173 20.84 -22.33 5.45
C GLY A 173 20.54 -21.01 6.17
N LEU A 174 19.87 -20.06 5.52
CA LEU A 174 19.57 -18.75 6.10
C LEU A 174 18.26 -18.74 6.90
N GLY A 175 18.24 -17.99 8.00
CA GLY A 175 17.02 -17.72 8.78
C GLY A 175 16.36 -18.99 9.29
N ILE A 176 15.10 -19.20 8.92
CA ILE A 176 14.32 -20.39 9.33
C ILE A 176 14.92 -21.70 8.80
N TRP A 177 15.76 -21.64 7.75
CA TRP A 177 16.38 -22.81 7.15
C TRP A 177 17.67 -23.24 7.87
N SER A 178 18.25 -22.39 8.73
CA SER A 178 19.50 -22.69 9.45
C SER A 178 19.42 -23.95 10.32
N TYR A 179 18.21 -24.34 10.75
CA TYR A 179 17.99 -25.50 11.60
C TYR A 179 17.59 -26.77 10.82
N GLU A 180 17.30 -26.66 9.52
CA GLU A 180 16.99 -27.85 8.68
C GLU A 180 18.26 -28.53 8.15
N SER A 181 19.42 -27.86 8.21
CA SER A 181 20.65 -28.29 7.57
C SER A 181 21.48 -29.31 8.38
N GLU A 182 21.15 -29.58 9.64
CA GLU A 182 21.84 -30.60 10.44
C GLU A 182 20.89 -31.75 10.84
N PRO A 183 20.97 -32.93 10.20
CA PRO A 183 20.82 -34.13 10.98
C PRO A 183 21.99 -34.12 11.97
N LEU A 184 21.72 -33.86 13.24
CA LEU A 184 22.65 -34.12 14.35
C LEU A 184 23.36 -35.42 14.01
N GLY A 185 24.66 -35.31 13.70
CA GLY A 185 25.48 -36.45 13.35
C GLY A 185 25.22 -37.52 14.38
N GLN A 186 24.84 -38.72 13.92
CA GLN A 186 24.69 -39.89 14.76
C GLN A 186 25.92 -39.95 15.65
N ILE A 187 25.77 -39.59 16.93
CA ILE A 187 26.79 -39.78 17.94
C ILE A 187 26.89 -41.30 18.02
N LYS A 188 27.87 -41.86 17.31
CA LYS A 188 28.19 -43.27 17.37
C LYS A 188 28.53 -43.52 18.84
N PRO A 189 27.75 -44.31 19.60
CA PRO A 189 28.17 -44.65 20.94
C PRO A 189 29.48 -45.42 20.79
N ASP A 190 30.56 -44.88 21.35
CA ASP A 190 31.79 -45.64 21.52
C ASP A 190 31.43 -46.92 22.27
N ALA A 191 31.55 -48.05 21.56
CA ALA A 191 31.27 -49.35 22.11
C ALA A 191 32.32 -49.69 23.19
N PRO A 192 31.91 -50.31 24.31
CA PRO A 192 32.83 -50.76 25.35
C PRO A 192 33.76 -51.89 24.89
#